data_AF-A0A956X6C3-F1
#
_entry.id   AF-A0A956X6C3-F1
#
_cell.length_a   1.000
_cell.length_b   1.000
_cell.length_c   1.000
_cell.angle_alpha   90.00
_cell.angle_beta   90.00
_cell.angle_gamma   90.00
#
_symmetry.space_group_name_H-M   'P 1'
#
loop_
_entity.id
_entity.type
_entity.pdbx_description
1 polymer ?
#
loop_
_entity_poly.entity_id
_entity_poly.type
_entity_poly.pdbx_seq_one_letter_code
_entity_poly.pdbx_strand_id
1 'polypeptide(L)'
;MNNNRSMPTAVIIPELPYSDVVEAAQWLCQAFGFAQRLRIGNHRVQLSFGAGSIVVTKRQAPASLTGCSVMVRITDVDEHYKKAKQHGATILQSPA
;
A
#
# COMPACT_ATOMS: atom_id res chain seq x y z
N MET A 1 -24.19 -16.93 2.32
CA MET A 1 -23.13 -16.07 1.76
C MET A 1 -21.84 -16.87 1.76
N ASN A 2 -21.23 -17.12 0.60
CA ASN A 2 -19.95 -17.84 0.55
C ASN A 2 -18.85 -17.00 1.21
N ASN A 3 -18.12 -17.61 2.15
CA ASN A 3 -17.01 -16.95 2.84
C ASN A 3 -15.81 -16.85 1.89
N ASN A 4 -15.71 -15.76 1.12
CA ASN A 4 -14.57 -15.51 0.25
C ASN A 4 -13.34 -15.09 1.08
N ARG A 5 -12.53 -16.08 1.49
CA ARG A 5 -11.31 -15.89 2.29
C ARG A 5 -10.29 -14.95 1.62
N SER A 6 -10.33 -14.81 0.30
CA SER A 6 -9.41 -13.94 -0.45
C SER A 6 -9.81 -12.46 -0.40
N MET A 7 -11.08 -12.12 -0.17
CA MET A 7 -11.51 -10.73 -0.09
C MET A 7 -11.05 -10.11 1.24
N PRO A 8 -10.40 -8.93 1.26
CA PRO A 8 -10.11 -8.24 2.51
C PRO A 8 -11.40 -7.84 3.25
N THR A 9 -11.31 -7.70 4.57
CA THR A 9 -12.45 -7.35 5.43
C THR A 9 -12.72 -5.84 5.51
N ALA A 10 -11.81 -5.00 5.00
CA ALA A 10 -11.98 -3.55 4.97
C ALA A 10 -13.09 -3.17 3.97
N VAL A 11 -13.91 -2.19 4.35
CA VAL A 11 -15.07 -1.73 3.55
C VAL A 11 -14.64 -0.91 2.33
N ILE A 12 -13.53 -0.17 2.46
CA ILE A 12 -12.93 0.63 1.38
C ILE A 12 -11.48 0.15 1.21
N ILE A 13 -11.12 -0.21 -0.03
CA ILE A 13 -9.82 -0.81 -0.35
C ILE A 13 -9.24 -0.07 -1.56
N PRO A 14 -8.34 0.89 -1.36
CA PRO A 14 -7.65 1.55 -2.46
C PRO A 14 -6.82 0.54 -3.27
N GLU A 15 -6.87 0.65 -4.59
CA GLU A 15 -5.97 -0.07 -5.49
C GLU A 15 -4.84 0.87 -5.97
N LEU A 16 -3.59 0.44 -5.81
CA LEU A 16 -2.40 1.20 -6.18
C LEU A 16 -1.70 0.53 -7.37
N PRO A 17 -1.75 1.11 -8.58
CA PRO A 17 -1.15 0.53 -9.77
C PRO A 17 0.36 0.82 -9.88
N TYR A 18 1.17 -0.24 -9.89
CA TYR A 18 2.63 -0.20 -10.07
C TYR A 18 3.08 -1.00 -11.30
N SER A 19 4.25 -0.66 -11.86
CA SER A 19 4.88 -1.41 -12.96
C SER A 19 5.34 -2.80 -12.50
N ASP A 20 6.02 -2.86 -11.36
CA ASP A 20 6.36 -4.09 -10.65
C ASP A 20 5.56 -4.18 -9.35
N VAL A 21 4.65 -5.14 -9.28
CA VAL A 21 3.75 -5.32 -8.13
C VAL A 21 4.49 -5.89 -6.93
N VAL A 22 5.47 -6.77 -7.16
CA VAL A 22 6.15 -7.50 -6.09
C VAL A 22 7.14 -6.58 -5.41
N GLU A 23 7.95 -5.88 -6.20
CA GLU A 23 8.90 -4.89 -5.71
C GLU A 23 8.16 -3.76 -4.97
N ALA A 24 7.09 -3.22 -5.56
CA ALA A 24 6.31 -2.16 -4.92
C ALA A 24 5.69 -2.62 -3.60
N ALA A 25 5.12 -3.83 -3.55
CA ALA A 25 4.55 -4.36 -2.32
C ALA A 25 5.60 -4.53 -1.21
N GLN A 26 6.79 -5.04 -1.56
CA GLN A 26 7.90 -5.18 -0.61
C GLN A 26 8.36 -3.82 -0.08
N TRP A 27 8.55 -2.85 -0.98
CA TRP A 27 8.93 -1.49 -0.61
C TRP A 27 7.89 -0.83 0.30
N LEU A 28 6.59 -0.93 -0.01
CA LEU A 28 5.51 -0.39 0.82
C LEU A 28 5.48 -1.01 2.22
N CYS A 29 5.78 -2.30 2.35
CA CYS A 29 5.90 -2.95 3.65
C CYS A 29 7.09 -2.40 4.45
N GLN A 30 8.24 -2.22 3.80
CA GLN A 30 9.46 -1.73 4.43
C GLN A 30 9.37 -0.25 4.80
N ALA A 31 8.92 0.61 3.88
CA ALA A 31 8.86 2.06 4.07
C ALA A 31 7.72 2.48 5.00
N PHE A 32 6.53 1.88 4.87
CA PHE A 32 5.33 2.33 5.58
C PHE A 32 4.86 1.38 6.69
N GLY A 33 5.49 0.21 6.84
CA GLY A 33 5.12 -0.76 7.87
C GLY A 33 3.83 -1.52 7.56
N PHE A 34 3.42 -1.56 6.29
CA PHE A 34 2.34 -2.44 5.85
C PHE A 34 2.76 -3.90 5.99
N ALA A 35 1.78 -4.80 6.12
CA ALA A 35 2.01 -6.24 6.14
C ALA A 35 1.41 -6.90 4.91
N GLN A 36 2.13 -7.83 4.28
CA GLN A 36 1.57 -8.62 3.19
C GLN A 36 0.52 -9.59 3.73
N ARG A 37 -0.70 -9.52 3.20
CA ARG A 37 -1.81 -10.43 3.53
C ARG A 37 -1.90 -11.61 2.56
N LEU A 38 -1.89 -11.33 1.25
CA LEU A 38 -2.09 -12.33 0.21
C LEU A 38 -1.42 -11.87 -1.09
N ARG A 39 -0.72 -12.78 -1.77
CA ARG A 39 -0.17 -12.55 -3.10
C ARG A 39 -0.85 -13.46 -4.11
N ILE A 40 -1.20 -12.90 -5.27
CA ILE A 40 -1.83 -13.61 -6.39
C ILE A 40 -0.96 -13.40 -7.62
N GLY A 41 -0.16 -14.43 -7.94
CA GLY A 41 0.81 -14.37 -9.04
C GLY A 41 1.77 -13.18 -8.92
N ASN A 42 1.98 -12.48 -10.03
CA ASN A 42 2.83 -11.30 -10.15
C ASN A 42 2.06 -10.00 -10.46
N HIS A 43 0.72 -10.03 -10.39
CA HIS A 43 -0.11 -8.90 -10.83
C HIS A 43 -0.98 -8.32 -9.70
N ARG A 44 -1.05 -8.99 -8.54
CA ARG A 44 -1.82 -8.50 -7.40
C ARG A 44 -1.20 -8.92 -6.06
N VAL A 45 -1.03 -7.95 -5.15
CA VAL A 45 -0.65 -8.18 -3.75
C VAL A 45 -1.58 -7.39 -2.85
N GLN A 46 -2.13 -8.04 -1.84
CA GLN A 46 -2.93 -7.41 -0.81
C GLN A 46 -2.06 -7.11 0.40
N LEU A 47 -2.16 -5.88 0.90
CA LEU A 47 -1.49 -5.38 2.08
C LEU A 47 -2.51 -5.02 3.16
N SER A 48 -2.13 -5.19 4.42
CA SER A 48 -2.90 -4.74 5.58
C SER A 48 -2.14 -3.68 6.36
N PHE A 49 -2.91 -2.78 6.99
CA PHE A 49 -2.39 -1.81 7.95
C PHE A 49 -3.44 -1.55 9.03
N GLY A 50 -3.24 -2.11 10.22
CA GLY A 50 -4.29 -2.18 11.23
C GLY A 50 -5.56 -2.84 10.68
N ALA A 51 -6.70 -2.15 10.78
CA ALA A 51 -7.98 -2.58 10.19
C ALA A 51 -8.14 -2.21 8.70
N GLY A 52 -7.20 -1.44 8.13
CA GLY A 52 -7.22 -1.04 6.73
C GLY A 52 -6.65 -2.10 5.79
N SER A 53 -6.98 -1.99 4.50
CA SER A 53 -6.42 -2.83 3.45
C SER A 53 -6.12 -2.02 2.21
N ILE A 54 -5.03 -2.38 1.53
CA ILE A 54 -4.59 -1.79 0.27
C ILE A 54 -4.32 -2.94 -0.70
N VAL A 55 -4.58 -2.74 -1.99
CA VAL A 55 -4.21 -3.69 -3.03
C VAL A 55 -3.21 -3.05 -3.97
N VAL A 56 -2.04 -3.65 -4.12
CA VAL A 56 -1.09 -3.32 -5.17
C VAL A 56 -1.45 -4.11 -6.43
N THR A 57 -1.63 -3.43 -7.55
CA THR A 57 -2.01 -4.04 -8.83
C THR A 57 -1.02 -3.69 -9.93
N LYS A 58 -0.98 -4.51 -10.99
CA LYS A 58 -0.17 -4.20 -12.17
C LYS A 58 -0.80 -3.02 -12.92
N ARG A 59 -0.01 -1.98 -13.19
CA ARG A 59 -0.42 -0.84 -14.00
C ARG A 59 -0.77 -1.28 -15.42
N GLN A 60 -1.98 -0.97 -15.87
CA GLN A 60 -2.40 -1.13 -17.26
C GLN A 60 -2.09 0.15 -18.05
N ALA A 61 -1.66 0.03 -19.31
CA ALA A 61 -1.31 1.16 -20.17
C ALA A 61 -2.42 1.45 -21.19
N PRO A 62 -2.64 2.73 -21.59
CA PRO A 62 -2.05 3.95 -21.04
C PRO A 62 -2.86 4.45 -19.84
N ALA A 63 -2.30 4.38 -18.62
CA ALA A 63 -2.93 4.96 -17.45
C ALA A 63 -2.64 6.46 -17.41
N SER A 64 -3.68 7.29 -17.58
CA SER A 64 -3.64 8.66 -17.07
C SER A 64 -3.67 8.58 -15.55
N LEU A 65 -2.58 8.92 -14.88
CA LEU A 65 -2.52 9.00 -13.43
C LEU A 65 -3.33 10.21 -12.97
N THR A 66 -4.62 10.01 -12.73
CA THR A 66 -5.42 10.95 -11.95
C THR A 66 -5.00 10.82 -10.48
N GLY A 67 -4.60 11.95 -9.88
CA GLY A 67 -3.95 11.97 -8.57
C GLY A 67 -4.91 11.65 -7.42
N CYS A 68 -5.03 10.37 -7.07
CA CYS A 68 -5.67 9.93 -5.83
C CYS A 68 -4.62 9.82 -4.73
N SER A 69 -4.93 10.32 -3.53
CA SER A 69 -4.12 10.11 -2.32
C SER A 69 -4.81 9.12 -1.39
N VAL A 70 -4.01 8.36 -0.64
CA VAL A 70 -4.50 7.48 0.44
C VAL A 70 -3.97 8.03 1.74
N MET A 71 -4.87 8.32 2.68
CA MET A 71 -4.53 8.79 4.02
C MET A 71 -4.58 7.63 4.99
N VAL A 72 -3.53 7.49 5.80
CA VAL A 72 -3.46 6.46 6.86
C VAL A 72 -3.35 7.13 8.22
N ARG A 73 -4.06 6.58 9.22
CA ARG A 73 -3.94 7.03 10.60
C ARG A 73 -2.80 6.26 11.27
N ILE A 74 -1.89 7.00 11.89
CA ILE A 74 -0.74 6.47 12.63
C ILE A 74 -0.65 7.14 13.99
N THR A 75 -0.02 6.45 14.94
CA THR A 75 0.14 6.96 16.31
C THR A 75 1.40 7.81 16.48
N ASP A 76 2.48 7.44 15.79
CA ASP A 76 3.77 8.14 15.84
C ASP A 76 4.19 8.52 14.40
N VAL A 77 4.08 9.81 14.09
CA VAL A 77 4.42 10.35 12.77
C VAL A 77 5.93 10.52 12.58
N ASP A 78 6.69 10.72 13.66
CA ASP A 78 8.14 10.91 13.61
C ASP A 78 8.86 9.60 13.34
N GLU A 79 8.43 8.52 14.00
CA GLU A 79 8.93 7.17 13.73
C GLU A 79 8.61 6.76 12.29
N HIS A 80 7.37 6.97 11.85
CA HIS A 80 6.96 6.67 10.47
C HIS A 80 7.78 7.48 9.46
N TYR A 81 7.99 8.78 9.71
CA TYR A 81 8.83 9.63 8.86
C TYR A 81 10.26 9.11 8.76
N LYS A 82 10.90 8.77 9.89
CA LYS A 82 12.27 8.22 9.91
C LYS A 82 12.36 6.94 9.09
N LYS A 83 11.42 6.01 9.29
CA LYS A 83 11.37 4.74 8.57
C LYS A 83 11.14 4.92 7.07
N ALA A 84 10.20 5.77 6.68
CA ALA A 84 9.91 6.06 5.29
C ALA A 84 11.14 6.68 4.60
N LYS A 85 11.79 7.65 5.25
CA LYS A 85 13.00 8.30 4.75
C LYS A 85 14.17 7.32 4.58
N GLN A 86 14.38 6.43 5.55
CA GLN A 86 15.44 5.40 5.48
C GLN A 86 15.27 4.45 4.28
N HIS A 87 14.03 4.19 3.86
CA HIS A 87 13.71 3.32 2.72
C HIS A 87 13.50 4.12 1.42
N GLY A 88 13.96 5.37 1.36
CA GLY A 88 13.97 6.16 0.12
C GLY A 88 12.62 6.72 -0.32
N ALA A 89 11.65 6.84 0.58
CA ALA A 89 10.39 7.52 0.26
C ALA A 89 10.63 9.00 -0.03
N THR A 90 10.04 9.50 -1.12
CA THR A 90 9.99 10.94 -1.41
C THR A 90 9.09 11.62 -0.39
N ILE A 91 9.69 12.43 0.48
CA ILE A 91 8.97 13.20 1.48
C ILE A 91 8.60 14.56 0.89
N LEU A 92 7.30 14.87 0.86
CA LEU A 92 6.79 16.18 0.42
C LEU A 92 6.84 17.23 1.54
N GLN A 93 6.59 16.81 2.78
CA GLN A 93 6.61 17.67 3.96
C GLN A 93 7.06 16.87 5.18
N SER A 94 7.92 17.44 6.02
CA SER A 94 8.32 16.85 7.30
C SER A 94 7.23 17.00 8.37
N PRO A 95 7.20 16.14 9.41
CA PRO A 95 6.39 16.36 10.60
C PRO A 95 6.70 17.70 11.26
N ALA A 96 5.71 18.27 11.95
CA ALA A 96 5.81 19.55 12.67
C ALA A 96 6.37 19.37 14.08
#